data_AF-A0A6U6NZE7-F1
#
_entry.id   AF-A0A6U6NZE7-F1
#
_cell.length_a   1.000
_cell.length_b   1.000
_cell.length_c   1.000
_cell.angle_alpha   90.00
_cell.angle_beta   90.00
_cell.angle_gamma   90.00
#
_symmetry.space_group_name_H-M   'P 1'
#
loop_
_entity.id
_entity.type
_entity.pdbx_description
1 polymer ?
#
loop_
_entity_poly.entity_id
_entity_poly.type
_entity_poly.pdbx_seq_one_letter_code
_entity_poly.pdbx_strand_id
1 'polypeptide(L)'
;MHRELAGPRQSFEFGEASPGGRAATASPGCPAWCPTGRRRLAAAGVAAVAAVIVVVVIIAACKGGGKTAPPPSPDRKPAPPPPPSPPSPEDPFRIGDRVTVMTKDDASKEERANGTIAQTVPALMVAIDGKDIIKQYTDVQHLEEKGFEVGNRVRVTGSRGKDWATGTVTQAVPLYVAADTDDEPGGRLYKHVEHIADEGFKVGDRVRVKHHKNDKFRHGTVTHAVPLFVAADGLGDTGVFYPIVERLNEDPFEVGDKVEVVVKAGGGKKTGRVTKAVPLYVAVDDERNSGGRLYQDVTHDERGPRGFKVGDKVKVKNKDMKDWANGIVAEAWPLYVVTDNDPYDNSRGSLYDEVEHLEERGFAVGDRVRIKDQHTEANGTVTQAVPLHVIQDGQVNAKDNVLQIEHIEEEGFEPGERVRVKAKETDPWAGGTVKQAVPLYVAKDGQSDPWGLYAHVVHADEARIEVDDRVEVKVKEADKWAAGTVVQAVPLYVAVDGHSTQWGLYPHVRRTAKKSPATLV
;
A
#
# COMPACT_ATOMS: atom_id res chain seq x y z
N MET A 1 36.76 -61.56 38.49
CA MET A 1 38.24 -61.67 38.60
C MET A 1 38.80 -61.99 37.23
N HIS A 2 39.89 -61.32 36.83
CA HIS A 2 40.67 -61.51 35.59
C HIS A 2 39.94 -61.39 34.22
N ARG A 3 40.65 -61.19 33.10
CA ARG A 3 41.61 -60.11 32.73
C ARG A 3 41.63 -60.07 31.18
N GLU A 4 42.04 -58.94 30.62
CA GLU A 4 42.26 -58.64 29.20
C GLU A 4 42.94 -59.75 28.37
N LEU A 5 42.68 -59.79 27.05
CA LEU A 5 43.67 -59.38 26.04
C LEU A 5 43.04 -59.21 24.64
N ALA A 6 43.68 -58.39 23.79
CA ALA A 6 43.18 -57.96 22.48
C ALA A 6 43.76 -58.77 21.31
N GLY A 7 43.12 -58.68 20.13
CA GLY A 7 43.58 -59.26 18.86
C GLY A 7 43.11 -58.42 17.65
N PRO A 8 43.86 -58.39 16.53
CA PRO A 8 43.80 -57.26 15.58
C PRO A 8 42.82 -57.43 14.40
N ARG A 9 42.44 -56.30 13.78
CA ARG A 9 41.75 -56.26 12.48
C ARG A 9 42.77 -56.11 11.34
N GLN A 10 42.56 -56.87 10.27
CA GLN A 10 43.36 -56.80 9.04
C GLN A 10 42.93 -55.63 8.15
N SER A 11 43.90 -55.08 7.43
CA SER A 11 43.73 -54.15 6.31
C SER A 11 43.49 -54.92 5.00
N PHE A 12 42.70 -54.33 4.09
CA PHE A 12 42.72 -54.68 2.67
C PHE A 12 42.53 -53.42 1.81
N GLU A 13 43.40 -53.28 0.82
CA GLU A 13 43.37 -52.21 -0.18
C GLU A 13 42.37 -52.55 -1.29
N PHE A 14 41.79 -51.53 -1.94
CA PHE A 14 41.24 -51.68 -3.28
C PHE A 14 41.67 -50.48 -4.12
N GLY A 15 42.30 -50.77 -5.27
CA GLY A 15 43.00 -49.80 -6.10
C GLY A 15 42.11 -49.08 -7.12
N GLU A 16 42.68 -48.01 -7.67
CA GLU A 16 42.07 -47.19 -8.72
C GLU A 16 41.98 -47.92 -10.07
N ALA A 17 40.94 -47.62 -10.84
CA ALA A 17 40.80 -48.07 -12.22
C ALA A 17 40.50 -46.89 -13.15
N SER A 18 41.43 -46.62 -14.08
CA SER A 18 41.23 -45.69 -15.20
C SER A 18 40.34 -46.30 -16.29
N PRO A 19 39.46 -45.51 -16.93
CA PRO A 19 38.86 -45.88 -18.21
C PRO A 19 39.52 -45.12 -19.38
N GLY A 20 40.04 -45.86 -20.35
CA GLY A 20 40.35 -45.35 -21.68
C GLY A 20 39.74 -46.26 -22.74
N GLY A 21 39.35 -45.72 -23.90
CA GLY A 21 38.90 -46.57 -25.02
C GLY A 21 37.77 -45.99 -25.88
N ARG A 22 38.15 -45.23 -26.90
CA ARG A 22 37.30 -44.69 -27.99
C ARG A 22 36.41 -45.73 -28.68
N ALA A 23 35.26 -45.28 -29.17
CA ALA A 23 34.75 -45.63 -30.50
C ALA A 23 34.02 -44.42 -31.13
N ALA A 24 34.04 -44.29 -32.45
CA ALA A 24 33.50 -43.14 -33.18
C ALA A 24 32.70 -43.60 -34.41
N THR A 25 31.70 -42.81 -34.81
CA THR A 25 31.08 -42.85 -36.15
C THR A 25 30.67 -41.44 -36.56
N ALA A 26 30.62 -41.18 -37.86
CA ALA A 26 30.75 -39.84 -38.45
C ALA A 26 29.43 -39.19 -38.87
N SER A 27 29.47 -37.86 -39.03
CA SER A 27 28.58 -37.08 -39.92
C SER A 27 29.43 -36.08 -40.72
N PRO A 28 29.20 -35.90 -42.04
CA PRO A 28 29.98 -35.00 -42.89
C PRO A 28 29.33 -33.61 -43.07
N GLY A 29 30.11 -32.60 -43.49
CA GLY A 29 29.54 -31.44 -44.22
C GLY A 29 29.90 -30.01 -43.77
N CYS A 30 31.20 -29.67 -43.72
CA CYS A 30 31.65 -28.28 -43.99
C CYS A 30 31.42 -27.93 -45.49
N PRO A 31 31.36 -26.64 -45.95
CA PRO A 31 32.35 -25.57 -45.65
C PRO A 31 31.78 -24.13 -45.47
N ALA A 32 32.22 -23.35 -44.48
CA ALA A 32 33.39 -22.45 -44.47
C ALA A 32 33.09 -20.98 -44.82
N TRP A 33 33.69 -20.05 -44.08
CA TRP A 33 34.54 -18.96 -44.60
C TRP A 33 35.22 -18.21 -43.43
N CYS A 34 36.56 -18.31 -43.41
CA CYS A 34 37.55 -17.47 -42.73
C CYS A 34 38.57 -17.08 -43.82
N PRO A 35 39.51 -16.12 -43.64
CA PRO A 35 39.92 -15.42 -42.41
C PRO A 35 39.74 -13.88 -42.59
N THR A 36 40.40 -12.89 -41.95
CA THR A 36 41.62 -12.83 -41.10
C THR A 36 41.63 -11.55 -40.28
N GLY A 37 42.30 -11.53 -39.12
CA GLY A 37 43.02 -10.31 -38.67
C GLY A 37 43.42 -10.26 -37.21
N ARG A 38 44.70 -10.54 -36.88
CA ARG A 38 45.25 -10.35 -35.51
C ARG A 38 45.60 -8.88 -35.25
N ARG A 39 45.52 -8.43 -33.99
CA ARG A 39 46.70 -8.10 -33.15
C ARG A 39 46.32 -7.77 -31.70
N ARG A 40 47.16 -8.22 -30.76
CA ARG A 40 47.24 -7.68 -29.39
C ARG A 40 48.10 -6.42 -29.42
N LEU A 41 47.81 -5.44 -28.56
CA LEU A 41 48.82 -4.60 -27.90
C LEU A 41 48.18 -3.94 -26.67
N ALA A 42 48.95 -3.82 -25.59
CA ALA A 42 48.61 -3.06 -24.41
C ALA A 42 49.33 -1.71 -24.46
N ALA A 43 48.72 -0.65 -23.93
CA ALA A 43 49.40 0.55 -23.46
C ALA A 43 48.48 1.34 -22.52
N ALA A 44 49.06 1.94 -21.48
CA ALA A 44 48.37 2.89 -20.61
C ALA A 44 48.20 4.26 -21.31
N GLY A 45 47.22 5.03 -20.88
CA GLY A 45 47.00 6.40 -21.37
C GLY A 45 46.22 7.23 -20.35
N VAL A 46 46.93 8.05 -19.58
CA VAL A 46 46.33 9.12 -18.77
C VAL A 46 45.90 10.25 -19.72
N ALA A 47 44.66 10.72 -19.62
CA ALA A 47 44.22 11.94 -20.28
C ALA A 47 43.17 12.66 -19.42
N ALA A 48 43.39 13.96 -19.19
CA ALA A 48 42.51 14.80 -18.38
C ALA A 48 41.20 15.12 -19.10
N VAL A 49 40.08 15.10 -18.37
CA VAL A 49 38.80 15.64 -18.84
C VAL A 49 38.79 17.15 -18.59
N ALA A 50 39.12 17.92 -19.61
CA ALA A 50 38.94 19.37 -19.60
C ALA A 50 37.45 19.71 -19.81
N ALA A 51 36.87 20.53 -18.93
CA ALA A 51 35.49 20.98 -19.05
C ALA A 51 35.30 21.94 -20.24
N VAL A 52 34.35 21.63 -21.12
CA VAL A 52 33.94 22.54 -22.21
C VAL A 52 32.68 23.29 -21.76
N ILE A 53 32.88 24.55 -21.37
CA ILE A 53 31.77 25.49 -21.09
C ILE A 53 31.28 26.03 -22.44
N VAL A 54 30.07 25.66 -22.85
CA VAL A 54 29.43 26.20 -24.06
C VAL A 54 28.75 27.53 -23.71
N VAL A 55 29.45 28.64 -23.96
CA VAL A 55 28.85 29.98 -23.90
C VAL A 55 28.14 30.26 -25.22
N VAL A 56 26.81 30.25 -25.23
CA VAL A 56 26.02 30.63 -26.41
C VAL A 56 25.88 32.16 -26.46
N VAL A 57 26.68 32.80 -27.30
CA VAL A 57 26.56 34.23 -27.63
C VAL A 57 25.67 34.38 -28.86
N ILE A 58 24.48 34.97 -28.71
CA ILE A 58 23.61 35.32 -29.84
C ILE A 58 23.99 36.72 -30.33
N ILE A 59 24.60 36.79 -31.51
CA ILE A 59 24.92 38.06 -32.18
C ILE A 59 23.68 38.53 -32.96
N ALA A 60 23.16 39.70 -32.60
CA ALA A 60 22.12 40.37 -33.37
C ALA A 60 22.72 41.03 -34.63
N ALA A 61 22.22 40.67 -35.81
CA ALA A 61 22.63 41.26 -37.08
C ALA A 61 21.46 42.04 -37.72
N CYS A 62 21.52 43.37 -37.67
CA CYS A 62 20.55 44.24 -38.35
C CYS A 62 20.97 44.52 -39.79
N LYS A 63 20.15 44.11 -40.79
CA LYS A 63 20.02 44.82 -42.09
C LYS A 63 18.91 44.22 -42.98
N GLY A 64 18.22 45.09 -43.72
CA GLY A 64 17.36 44.70 -44.86
C GLY A 64 15.97 45.33 -44.82
N GLY A 65 15.80 46.50 -45.45
CA GLY A 65 14.51 47.18 -45.51
C GLY A 65 13.63 46.72 -46.69
N GLY A 66 12.32 46.72 -46.48
CA GLY A 66 11.30 46.57 -47.52
C GLY A 66 10.03 47.32 -47.12
N LYS A 67 9.49 48.16 -48.01
CA LYS A 67 8.25 48.91 -47.77
C LYS A 67 7.03 48.04 -48.13
N THR A 68 6.02 47.95 -47.27
CA THR A 68 4.58 47.99 -47.65
C THR A 68 3.63 47.97 -46.44
N ALA A 69 2.44 48.55 -46.66
CA ALA A 69 1.21 48.48 -45.87
C ALA A 69 1.12 49.23 -44.52
N PRO A 70 -0.01 49.91 -44.23
CA PRO A 70 -0.31 50.44 -42.90
C PRO A 70 -0.68 49.30 -41.94
N PRO A 71 -0.50 49.48 -40.61
CA PRO A 71 -0.81 48.44 -39.64
C PRO A 71 -2.32 48.15 -39.57
N PRO A 72 -2.72 46.88 -39.38
CA PRO A 72 -4.10 46.56 -39.00
C PRO A 72 -4.41 47.15 -37.62
N SER A 73 -5.68 47.44 -37.36
CA SER A 73 -6.13 47.88 -36.03
C SER A 73 -5.78 46.83 -34.97
N PRO A 74 -5.42 47.23 -33.74
CA PRO A 74 -5.06 46.27 -32.70
C PRO A 74 -6.27 45.37 -32.40
N ASP A 75 -6.09 44.06 -32.62
CA ASP A 75 -7.11 43.06 -32.35
C ASP A 75 -7.60 43.17 -30.90
N ARG A 76 -8.93 43.21 -30.74
CA ARG A 76 -9.53 43.10 -29.41
C ARG A 76 -9.16 41.74 -28.83
N LYS A 77 -8.30 41.77 -27.82
CA LYS A 77 -8.01 40.62 -26.96
C LYS A 77 -9.33 39.91 -26.61
N PRO A 78 -9.49 38.60 -26.90
CA PRO A 78 -10.70 37.89 -26.54
C PRO A 78 -11.00 38.09 -25.06
N ALA A 79 -12.26 38.36 -24.73
CA ALA A 79 -12.68 38.38 -23.33
C ALA A 79 -12.35 37.00 -22.73
N PRO A 80 -11.84 36.93 -21.49
CA PRO A 80 -11.64 35.65 -20.83
C PRO A 80 -12.98 34.88 -20.82
N PRO A 81 -12.96 33.55 -20.98
CA PRO A 81 -14.18 32.77 -20.90
C PRO A 81 -14.88 33.06 -19.55
N PRO A 82 -16.23 33.07 -19.51
CA PRO A 82 -16.93 33.19 -18.24
C PRO A 82 -16.44 32.09 -17.30
N PRO A 83 -16.36 32.34 -15.98
CA PRO A 83 -16.03 31.29 -15.02
C PRO A 83 -17.00 30.13 -15.21
N PRO A 84 -16.54 28.87 -15.05
CA PRO A 84 -17.44 27.72 -15.13
C PRO A 84 -18.59 27.93 -14.15
N SER A 85 -19.82 27.64 -14.60
CA SER A 85 -20.98 27.67 -13.73
C SER A 85 -20.68 26.82 -12.48
N PRO A 86 -21.07 27.28 -11.27
CA PRO A 86 -20.92 26.46 -10.08
C PRO A 86 -21.59 25.10 -10.33
N PRO A 87 -21.01 23.99 -9.83
CA PRO A 87 -21.63 22.69 -9.99
C PRO A 87 -23.08 22.76 -9.50
N SER A 88 -23.98 22.22 -10.31
CA SER A 88 -25.38 22.07 -9.90
C SER A 88 -25.40 21.31 -8.56
N PRO A 89 -26.20 21.71 -7.56
CA PRO A 89 -26.31 20.95 -6.33
C PRO A 89 -26.62 19.50 -6.69
N GLU A 90 -25.76 18.58 -6.22
CA GLU A 90 -25.89 17.17 -6.58
C GLU A 90 -27.27 16.67 -6.17
N ASP A 91 -27.95 15.94 -7.08
CA ASP A 91 -29.18 15.22 -6.71
C ASP A 91 -28.81 14.27 -5.56
N PRO A 92 -29.38 14.42 -4.36
CA PRO A 92 -28.86 13.79 -3.14
C PRO A 92 -29.14 12.27 -3.05
N PHE A 93 -29.56 11.67 -4.17
CA PHE A 93 -30.08 10.33 -4.28
C PHE A 93 -29.72 9.73 -5.64
N ARG A 94 -29.11 8.55 -5.62
CA ARG A 94 -28.79 7.72 -6.79
C ARG A 94 -29.68 6.47 -6.80
N ILE A 95 -29.91 5.92 -7.99
CA ILE A 95 -30.60 4.64 -8.13
C ILE A 95 -29.71 3.56 -7.49
N GLY A 96 -30.26 2.79 -6.56
CA GLY A 96 -29.51 1.83 -5.74
C GLY A 96 -29.21 2.29 -4.31
N ASP A 97 -29.39 3.57 -3.97
CA ASP A 97 -29.16 4.06 -2.61
C ASP A 97 -30.20 3.51 -1.62
N ARG A 98 -29.75 3.31 -0.38
CA ARG A 98 -30.57 2.82 0.73
C ARG A 98 -31.27 3.97 1.42
N VAL A 99 -32.56 3.79 1.69
CA VAL A 99 -33.39 4.82 2.32
C VAL A 99 -34.36 4.22 3.34
N THR A 100 -34.64 4.99 4.39
CA THR A 100 -35.80 4.77 5.24
C THR A 100 -36.93 5.69 4.80
N VAL A 101 -38.11 5.12 4.59
CA VAL A 101 -39.33 5.86 4.28
C VAL A 101 -40.35 5.72 5.40
N MET A 102 -41.11 6.79 5.64
CA MET A 102 -42.25 6.78 6.55
C MET A 102 -43.51 6.41 5.77
N THR A 103 -44.03 5.20 5.99
CA THR A 103 -45.34 4.80 5.47
C THR A 103 -46.45 5.16 6.46
N LYS A 104 -47.45 5.90 5.99
CA LYS A 104 -48.74 6.06 6.68
C LYS A 104 -49.76 5.15 6.01
N ASP A 105 -50.22 4.15 6.73
CA ASP A 105 -51.41 3.40 6.33
C ASP A 105 -52.68 4.19 6.68
N ASP A 106 -53.79 3.92 5.99
CA ASP A 106 -55.09 4.57 6.18
C ASP A 106 -55.62 4.48 7.62
N ALA A 107 -55.07 3.56 8.43
CA ALA A 107 -55.35 3.38 9.85
C ALA A 107 -54.50 4.27 10.79
N SER A 108 -53.85 5.32 10.28
CA SER A 108 -53.09 6.33 11.04
C SER A 108 -51.87 5.81 11.81
N LYS A 109 -51.34 4.63 11.45
CA LYS A 109 -50.08 4.12 12.00
C LYS A 109 -48.92 4.52 11.11
N GLU A 110 -47.89 5.10 11.71
CA GLU A 110 -46.61 5.36 11.07
C GLU A 110 -45.74 4.10 11.19
N GLU A 111 -45.52 3.40 10.07
CA GLU A 111 -44.55 2.30 9.96
C GLU A 111 -43.32 2.81 9.21
N ARG A 112 -42.13 2.63 9.81
CA ARG A 112 -40.85 2.85 9.12
C ARG A 112 -40.52 1.62 8.29
N ALA A 113 -40.25 1.82 7.02
CA ALA A 113 -39.82 0.77 6.11
C ALA A 113 -38.50 1.16 5.44
N ASN A 114 -37.59 0.20 5.31
CA ASN A 114 -36.38 0.36 4.52
C ASN A 114 -36.67 -0.02 3.06
N GLY A 115 -35.93 0.59 2.15
CA GLY A 115 -36.04 0.30 0.73
C GLY A 115 -34.86 0.83 -0.06
N THR A 116 -34.92 0.62 -1.36
CA THR A 116 -33.88 1.01 -2.31
C THR A 116 -34.48 1.89 -3.40
N ILE A 117 -33.78 2.97 -3.75
CA ILE A 117 -34.26 3.92 -4.77
C ILE A 117 -34.24 3.26 -6.15
N ALA A 118 -35.42 3.19 -6.78
CA ALA A 118 -35.63 2.59 -8.09
C ALA A 118 -35.64 3.63 -9.23
N GLN A 119 -36.07 4.86 -8.94
CA GLN A 119 -36.14 5.96 -9.90
C GLN A 119 -36.09 7.30 -9.17
N THR A 120 -35.37 8.28 -9.73
CA THR A 120 -35.17 9.61 -9.14
C THR A 120 -36.01 10.72 -9.79
N VAL A 121 -36.44 10.55 -11.05
CA VAL A 121 -37.14 11.58 -11.85
C VAL A 121 -38.35 10.97 -12.55
N PRO A 122 -39.56 11.59 -12.54
CA PRO A 122 -39.90 12.91 -12.00
C PRO A 122 -40.24 12.92 -10.50
N ALA A 123 -40.18 11.78 -9.82
CA ALA A 123 -40.33 11.67 -8.37
C ALA A 123 -39.56 10.45 -7.86
N LEU A 124 -39.16 10.49 -6.58
CA LEU A 124 -38.50 9.38 -5.90
C LEU A 124 -39.44 8.18 -5.80
N MET A 125 -39.11 7.13 -6.54
CA MET A 125 -39.76 5.83 -6.42
C MET A 125 -38.85 4.88 -5.64
N VAL A 126 -39.39 4.29 -4.57
CA VAL A 126 -38.65 3.40 -3.68
C VAL A 126 -39.28 2.01 -3.73
N ALA A 127 -38.44 1.00 -3.96
CA ALA A 127 -38.80 -0.42 -3.81
C ALA A 127 -38.61 -0.81 -2.34
N ILE A 128 -39.67 -1.31 -1.70
CA ILE A 128 -39.68 -1.58 -0.25
C ILE A 128 -39.22 -3.01 0.05
N ASP A 129 -38.32 -3.17 1.02
CA ASP A 129 -37.78 -4.48 1.40
C ASP A 129 -38.92 -5.46 1.77
N GLY A 130 -38.87 -6.66 1.20
CA GLY A 130 -39.87 -7.71 1.44
C GLY A 130 -41.25 -7.46 0.83
N LYS A 131 -41.45 -6.42 0.01
CA LYS A 131 -42.72 -6.15 -0.70
C LYS A 131 -42.44 -5.94 -2.20
N ASP A 132 -43.16 -6.66 -3.06
CA ASP A 132 -43.10 -6.46 -4.52
C ASP A 132 -43.93 -5.24 -4.96
N ILE A 133 -43.60 -4.08 -4.38
CA ILE A 133 -44.24 -2.79 -4.66
C ILE A 133 -43.18 -1.71 -4.77
N ILE A 134 -43.29 -0.90 -5.81
CA ILE A 134 -42.56 0.36 -5.96
C ILE A 134 -43.58 1.48 -5.78
N LYS A 135 -43.35 2.35 -4.80
CA LYS A 135 -44.23 3.49 -4.49
C LYS A 135 -43.48 4.81 -4.60
N GLN A 136 -44.21 5.88 -4.91
CA GLN A 136 -43.71 7.25 -4.88
C GLN A 136 -43.70 7.76 -3.43
N TYR A 137 -42.60 8.38 -3.02
CA TYR A 137 -42.44 8.96 -1.68
C TYR A 137 -42.01 10.43 -1.75
N THR A 138 -42.51 11.23 -0.80
CA THR A 138 -42.18 12.66 -0.66
C THR A 138 -41.28 12.96 0.54
N ASP A 139 -41.13 12.00 1.45
CA ASP A 139 -40.26 12.08 2.64
C ASP A 139 -39.43 10.80 2.69
N VAL A 140 -38.12 10.97 2.52
CA VAL A 140 -37.14 9.91 2.27
C VAL A 140 -35.86 10.28 3.01
N GLN A 141 -35.46 9.46 3.99
CA GLN A 141 -34.23 9.66 4.74
C GLN A 141 -33.13 8.79 4.14
N HIS A 142 -32.03 9.41 3.71
CA HIS A 142 -30.85 8.71 3.23
C HIS A 142 -30.24 7.88 4.38
N LEU A 143 -29.97 6.60 4.12
CA LEU A 143 -29.14 5.77 5.02
C LEU A 143 -27.70 5.87 4.52
N GLU A 144 -26.73 6.13 5.41
CA GLU A 144 -25.30 6.12 5.06
C GLU A 144 -24.76 4.73 4.68
N GLU A 145 -25.63 3.71 4.67
CA GLU A 145 -25.35 2.36 4.20
C GLU A 145 -25.20 2.33 2.68
N LYS A 146 -24.08 1.80 2.17
CA LYS A 146 -23.89 1.54 0.74
C LYS A 146 -25.04 0.68 0.19
N GLY A 147 -25.44 0.98 -1.04
CA GLY A 147 -26.37 0.16 -1.82
C GLY A 147 -25.96 -1.32 -1.89
N PHE A 148 -26.95 -2.19 -2.09
CA PHE A 148 -26.69 -3.61 -2.36
C PHE A 148 -26.35 -3.81 -3.83
N GLU A 149 -25.15 -4.31 -4.13
CA GLU A 149 -24.77 -4.72 -5.47
C GLU A 149 -25.04 -6.21 -5.70
N VAL A 150 -25.29 -6.60 -6.95
CA VAL A 150 -25.47 -8.02 -7.30
C VAL A 150 -24.15 -8.76 -7.07
N GLY A 151 -24.20 -9.83 -6.27
CA GLY A 151 -23.01 -10.52 -5.75
C GLY A 151 -22.66 -10.21 -4.30
N ASN A 152 -23.22 -9.16 -3.69
CA ASN A 152 -22.98 -8.86 -2.28
C ASN A 152 -23.46 -9.98 -1.37
N ARG A 153 -22.68 -10.25 -0.32
CA ARG A 153 -23.00 -11.24 0.71
C ARG A 153 -23.72 -10.57 1.87
N VAL A 154 -24.95 -11.02 2.08
CA VAL A 154 -25.92 -10.39 2.98
C VAL A 154 -26.50 -11.43 3.93
N ARG A 155 -26.90 -10.98 5.12
CA ARG A 155 -27.74 -11.77 6.03
C ARG A 155 -29.18 -11.34 5.84
N VAL A 156 -30.06 -12.30 5.74
CA VAL A 156 -31.50 -12.09 5.52
C VAL A 156 -32.31 -12.80 6.58
N THR A 157 -33.48 -12.27 6.90
CA THR A 157 -34.48 -13.04 7.67
C THR A 157 -35.85 -12.96 7.01
N GLY A 158 -36.55 -14.11 7.04
CA GLY A 158 -37.88 -14.24 6.47
C GLY A 158 -38.94 -13.49 7.27
N SER A 159 -40.19 -13.53 6.79
CA SER A 159 -41.33 -12.80 7.38
C SER A 159 -41.61 -13.08 8.87
N ARG A 160 -41.10 -14.20 9.41
CA ARG A 160 -41.23 -14.58 10.83
C ARG A 160 -40.08 -14.10 11.73
N GLY A 161 -39.00 -13.55 11.18
CA GLY A 161 -37.95 -12.82 11.91
C GLY A 161 -37.17 -13.59 12.99
N LYS A 162 -37.21 -14.94 13.00
CA LYS A 162 -36.57 -15.76 14.04
C LYS A 162 -35.19 -16.28 13.68
N ASP A 163 -34.97 -16.59 12.42
CA ASP A 163 -33.73 -17.20 11.93
C ASP A 163 -33.11 -16.28 10.87
N TRP A 164 -31.82 -16.00 11.02
CA TRP A 164 -31.01 -15.35 10.00
C TRP A 164 -30.37 -16.40 9.10
N ALA A 165 -30.51 -16.23 7.79
CA ALA A 165 -29.78 -17.00 6.78
C ALA A 165 -28.76 -16.08 6.09
N THR A 166 -27.63 -16.64 5.67
CA THR A 166 -26.69 -15.96 4.78
C THR A 166 -27.15 -16.15 3.33
N GLY A 167 -26.83 -15.20 2.45
CA GLY A 167 -27.26 -15.23 1.05
C GLY A 167 -26.47 -14.28 0.16
N THR A 168 -26.67 -14.42 -1.15
CA THR A 168 -26.07 -13.58 -2.18
C THR A 168 -27.15 -12.76 -2.88
N VAL A 169 -26.94 -11.45 -3.02
CA VAL A 169 -27.85 -10.57 -3.78
C VAL A 169 -27.85 -11.01 -5.25
N THR A 170 -29.01 -11.41 -5.76
CA THR A 170 -29.21 -11.80 -7.18
C THR A 170 -29.77 -10.65 -8.02
N GLN A 171 -30.45 -9.69 -7.39
CA GLN A 171 -30.93 -8.46 -8.01
C GLN A 171 -30.94 -7.34 -6.97
N ALA A 172 -30.46 -6.14 -7.33
CA ALA A 172 -30.37 -5.00 -6.42
C ALA A 172 -31.69 -4.24 -6.23
N VAL A 173 -32.49 -4.13 -7.30
CA VAL A 173 -33.77 -3.41 -7.33
C VAL A 173 -34.81 -4.18 -8.17
N PRO A 174 -35.89 -4.71 -7.59
CA PRO A 174 -36.07 -4.95 -6.16
C PRO A 174 -34.95 -5.83 -5.58
N LEU A 175 -34.78 -5.82 -4.26
CA LEU A 175 -33.70 -6.56 -3.60
C LEU A 175 -34.03 -8.06 -3.47
N TYR A 176 -33.62 -8.86 -4.46
CA TYR A 176 -33.69 -10.31 -4.40
C TYR A 176 -32.38 -10.89 -3.87
N VAL A 177 -32.50 -11.85 -2.95
CA VAL A 177 -31.37 -12.58 -2.37
C VAL A 177 -31.60 -14.07 -2.55
N ALA A 178 -30.61 -14.80 -3.07
CA ALA A 178 -30.56 -16.24 -2.95
C ALA A 178 -29.94 -16.59 -1.59
N ALA A 179 -30.77 -16.99 -0.62
CA ALA A 179 -30.29 -17.49 0.66
C ALA A 179 -29.67 -18.88 0.49
N ASP A 180 -28.55 -19.13 1.18
CA ASP A 180 -27.79 -20.39 1.10
C ASP A 180 -28.58 -21.62 1.62
N THR A 181 -29.71 -21.36 2.29
CA THR A 181 -30.64 -22.37 2.82
C THR A 181 -31.76 -22.74 1.86
N ASP A 182 -31.94 -22.00 0.78
CA ASP A 182 -33.08 -22.14 -0.13
C ASP A 182 -32.62 -22.85 -1.41
N ASP A 183 -33.29 -23.95 -1.78
CA ASP A 183 -32.98 -24.73 -3.00
C ASP A 183 -33.40 -24.00 -4.31
N GLU A 184 -33.88 -22.75 -4.24
CA GLU A 184 -34.35 -21.95 -5.38
C GLU A 184 -33.29 -20.92 -5.83
N PRO A 185 -32.63 -21.11 -6.99
CA PRO A 185 -31.53 -20.24 -7.43
C PRO A 185 -31.96 -18.84 -7.90
N GLY A 186 -33.26 -18.57 -8.04
CA GLY A 186 -33.78 -17.25 -8.46
C GLY A 186 -33.66 -16.19 -7.37
N GLY A 187 -33.52 -16.59 -6.11
CA GLY A 187 -33.61 -15.70 -4.97
C GLY A 187 -35.04 -15.24 -4.66
N ARG A 188 -35.22 -14.63 -3.49
CA ARG A 188 -36.51 -14.20 -2.95
C ARG A 188 -36.39 -12.80 -2.33
N LEU A 189 -37.52 -12.13 -2.17
CA LEU A 189 -37.61 -10.89 -1.40
C LEU A 189 -37.61 -11.23 0.10
N TYR A 190 -36.70 -10.62 0.87
CA TYR A 190 -36.62 -10.78 2.33
C TYR A 190 -37.03 -9.49 3.03
N LYS A 191 -37.63 -9.61 4.23
CA LYS A 191 -38.16 -8.47 4.99
C LYS A 191 -37.03 -7.59 5.56
N HIS A 192 -35.92 -8.22 5.93
CA HIS A 192 -34.73 -7.54 6.43
C HIS A 192 -33.53 -8.16 5.71
N VAL A 193 -32.65 -7.28 5.21
CA VAL A 193 -31.39 -7.61 4.53
C VAL A 193 -30.33 -6.68 5.10
N GLU A 194 -29.20 -7.24 5.53
CA GLU A 194 -28.08 -6.49 6.09
C GLU A 194 -26.77 -6.99 5.49
N HIS A 195 -25.79 -6.11 5.26
CA HIS A 195 -24.47 -6.51 4.76
C HIS A 195 -23.72 -7.37 5.81
N ILE A 196 -22.97 -8.37 5.36
CA ILE A 196 -22.14 -9.22 6.26
C ILE A 196 -20.70 -8.71 6.36
N ALA A 197 -20.14 -8.21 5.25
CA ALA A 197 -18.86 -7.48 5.17
C ALA A 197 -18.76 -6.79 3.80
N ASP A 198 -18.03 -5.67 3.71
CA ASP A 198 -17.96 -4.80 2.52
C ASP A 198 -17.34 -5.43 1.25
N GLU A 199 -16.63 -6.56 1.35
CA GLU A 199 -15.92 -7.16 0.22
C GLU A 199 -16.51 -8.50 -0.23
N GLY A 200 -17.28 -8.44 -1.32
CA GLY A 200 -17.70 -9.63 -2.07
C GLY A 200 -16.52 -10.47 -2.58
N PHE A 201 -16.82 -11.68 -3.07
CA PHE A 201 -15.84 -12.60 -3.62
C PHE A 201 -15.19 -12.05 -4.90
N LYS A 202 -13.87 -12.16 -5.05
CA LYS A 202 -13.14 -11.79 -6.26
C LYS A 202 -12.75 -13.04 -7.03
N VAL A 203 -12.59 -12.94 -8.35
CA VAL A 203 -12.08 -14.04 -9.17
C VAL A 203 -10.63 -14.33 -8.75
N GLY A 204 -10.34 -15.58 -8.44
CA GLY A 204 -9.08 -16.01 -7.83
C GLY A 204 -9.16 -16.26 -6.31
N ASP A 205 -10.20 -15.80 -5.61
CA ASP A 205 -10.38 -16.05 -4.18
C ASP A 205 -10.39 -17.56 -3.88
N ARG A 206 -9.67 -17.96 -2.83
CA ARG A 206 -9.76 -19.31 -2.28
C ARG A 206 -10.93 -19.40 -1.31
N VAL A 207 -11.74 -20.43 -1.52
CA VAL A 207 -13.00 -20.64 -0.81
C VAL A 207 -13.17 -22.11 -0.46
N ARG A 208 -14.02 -22.38 0.53
CA ARG A 208 -14.57 -23.72 0.74
C ARG A 208 -16.05 -23.75 0.39
N VAL A 209 -16.45 -24.76 -0.36
CA VAL A 209 -17.78 -24.91 -0.96
C VAL A 209 -18.41 -26.25 -0.63
N LYS A 210 -19.74 -26.29 -0.60
CA LYS A 210 -20.50 -27.54 -0.55
C LYS A 210 -21.87 -27.39 -1.22
N HIS A 211 -22.41 -28.48 -1.76
CA HIS A 211 -23.65 -28.41 -2.55
C HIS A 211 -24.90 -28.48 -1.67
N HIS A 212 -24.85 -29.24 -0.57
CA HIS A 212 -25.91 -29.32 0.43
C HIS A 212 -25.37 -29.09 1.84
N LYS A 213 -26.24 -28.72 2.79
CA LYS A 213 -25.86 -28.45 4.20
C LYS A 213 -25.06 -29.58 4.86
N ASN A 214 -25.36 -30.83 4.51
CA ASN A 214 -24.77 -32.04 5.10
C ASN A 214 -23.53 -32.56 4.33
N ASP A 215 -23.19 -31.95 3.20
CA ASP A 215 -21.99 -32.33 2.45
C ASP A 215 -20.71 -31.92 3.18
N LYS A 216 -19.64 -32.66 2.92
CA LYS A 216 -18.29 -32.22 3.31
C LYS A 216 -17.88 -31.03 2.43
N PHE A 217 -17.30 -30.01 3.06
CA PHE A 217 -16.64 -28.93 2.35
C PHE A 217 -15.55 -29.45 1.41
N ARG A 218 -15.47 -28.86 0.23
CA ARG A 218 -14.37 -28.98 -0.73
C ARG A 218 -13.71 -27.63 -0.86
N HIS A 219 -12.40 -27.60 -1.03
CA HIS A 219 -11.68 -26.37 -1.35
C HIS A 219 -11.85 -26.06 -2.84
N GLY A 220 -11.71 -24.80 -3.22
CA GLY A 220 -11.84 -24.36 -4.60
C GLY A 220 -11.48 -22.90 -4.81
N THR A 221 -11.47 -22.50 -6.07
CA THR A 221 -11.13 -21.14 -6.50
C THR A 221 -12.32 -20.50 -7.20
N VAL A 222 -12.65 -19.25 -6.84
CA VAL A 222 -13.70 -18.48 -7.50
C VAL A 222 -13.30 -18.20 -8.96
N THR A 223 -14.09 -18.69 -9.90
CA THR A 223 -13.91 -18.48 -11.35
C THR A 223 -14.72 -17.30 -11.88
N HIS A 224 -15.89 -17.06 -11.28
CA HIS A 224 -16.73 -15.90 -11.55
C HIS A 224 -17.29 -15.41 -10.21
N ALA A 225 -17.22 -14.09 -9.97
CA ALA A 225 -17.76 -13.49 -8.76
C ALA A 225 -19.30 -13.37 -8.79
N VAL A 226 -19.85 -13.04 -9.97
CA VAL A 226 -21.27 -12.71 -10.15
C VAL A 226 -21.81 -13.34 -11.45
N PRO A 227 -22.72 -14.33 -11.38
CA PRO A 227 -23.03 -15.13 -10.20
C PRO A 227 -21.81 -15.96 -9.75
N LEU A 228 -21.82 -16.39 -8.49
CA LEU A 228 -20.67 -17.04 -7.86
C LEU A 228 -20.44 -18.47 -8.37
N PHE A 229 -19.45 -18.65 -9.24
CA PHE A 229 -19.01 -19.97 -9.73
C PHE A 229 -17.63 -20.32 -9.18
N VAL A 230 -17.46 -21.52 -8.64
CA VAL A 230 -16.21 -22.00 -8.04
C VAL A 230 -15.75 -23.26 -8.74
N ALA A 231 -14.49 -23.30 -9.17
CA ALA A 231 -13.83 -24.54 -9.58
C ALA A 231 -13.35 -25.25 -8.31
N ALA A 232 -14.01 -26.35 -7.95
CA ALA A 232 -13.66 -27.14 -6.78
C ALA A 232 -12.49 -28.08 -7.08
N ASP A 233 -11.54 -28.16 -6.15
CA ASP A 233 -10.29 -28.88 -6.35
C ASP A 233 -10.54 -30.36 -6.67
N GLY A 234 -9.89 -30.86 -7.73
CA GLY A 234 -10.03 -32.24 -8.18
C GLY A 234 -11.29 -32.56 -8.99
N LEU A 235 -12.18 -31.60 -9.26
CA LEU A 235 -13.34 -31.76 -10.15
C LEU A 235 -13.15 -31.20 -11.57
N GLY A 236 -12.00 -30.56 -11.84
CA GLY A 236 -11.68 -29.92 -13.12
C GLY A 236 -11.94 -28.41 -13.11
N ASP A 237 -11.52 -27.73 -14.18
CA ASP A 237 -11.48 -26.26 -14.25
C ASP A 237 -12.85 -25.60 -14.52
N THR A 238 -13.90 -26.39 -14.77
CA THR A 238 -15.26 -25.89 -14.97
C THR A 238 -15.83 -25.41 -13.64
N GLY A 239 -15.98 -24.09 -13.49
CA GLY A 239 -16.66 -23.48 -12.35
C GLY A 239 -18.10 -23.99 -12.22
N VAL A 240 -18.47 -24.43 -11.02
CA VAL A 240 -19.82 -24.89 -10.67
C VAL A 240 -20.42 -23.92 -9.65
N PHE A 241 -21.74 -23.70 -9.72
CA PHE A 241 -22.45 -22.91 -8.73
C PHE A 241 -22.58 -23.72 -7.43
N TYR A 242 -22.21 -23.13 -6.30
CA TYR A 242 -22.39 -23.73 -4.98
C TYR A 242 -23.25 -22.79 -4.11
N PRO A 243 -24.32 -23.28 -3.48
CA PRO A 243 -25.19 -22.45 -2.64
C PRO A 243 -24.53 -22.07 -1.31
N ILE A 244 -23.54 -22.83 -0.84
CA ILE A 244 -22.82 -22.56 0.40
C ILE A 244 -21.34 -22.36 0.06
N VAL A 245 -20.88 -21.11 0.15
CA VAL A 245 -19.50 -20.69 -0.11
C VAL A 245 -18.99 -19.87 1.07
N GLU A 246 -17.84 -20.26 1.62
CA GLU A 246 -17.17 -19.54 2.70
C GLU A 246 -15.77 -19.11 2.23
N ARG A 247 -15.42 -17.83 2.38
CA ARG A 247 -14.06 -17.33 2.12
C ARG A 247 -13.10 -18.00 3.09
N LEU A 248 -11.98 -18.50 2.57
CA LEU A 248 -10.86 -18.91 3.39
C LEU A 248 -10.03 -17.64 3.62
N ASN A 249 -9.90 -17.21 4.87
CA ASN A 249 -9.02 -16.09 5.24
C ASN A 249 -7.55 -16.55 5.34
N GLU A 250 -7.19 -17.58 4.60
CA GLU A 250 -5.84 -18.09 4.44
C GLU A 250 -5.40 -17.68 3.03
N ASP A 251 -4.44 -16.76 2.96
CA ASP A 251 -3.88 -16.33 1.68
C ASP A 251 -3.34 -17.55 0.91
N PRO A 252 -3.53 -17.61 -0.43
CA PRO A 252 -3.01 -18.71 -1.22
C PRO A 252 -1.49 -18.73 -1.13
N PHE A 253 -0.90 -19.92 -0.84
CA PHE A 253 0.54 -20.16 -0.69
C PHE A 253 1.42 -19.20 -1.51
N GLU A 254 2.24 -18.40 -0.82
CA GLU A 254 3.08 -17.41 -1.49
C GLU A 254 4.29 -18.08 -2.17
N VAL A 255 4.85 -17.44 -3.20
CA VAL A 255 6.11 -17.92 -3.79
C VAL A 255 7.23 -17.73 -2.77
N GLY A 256 7.81 -18.85 -2.32
CA GLY A 256 8.80 -18.92 -1.25
C GLY A 256 8.35 -19.81 -0.10
N ASP A 257 7.02 -19.96 0.12
CA ASP A 257 6.43 -20.65 1.27
C ASP A 257 7.00 -22.06 1.44
N LYS A 258 7.28 -22.43 2.69
CA LYS A 258 7.67 -23.80 3.02
C LYS A 258 6.41 -24.64 3.20
N VAL A 259 6.33 -25.72 2.45
CA VAL A 259 5.14 -26.58 2.41
C VAL A 259 5.52 -28.04 2.55
N GLU A 260 4.62 -28.81 3.16
CA GLU A 260 4.65 -30.26 3.19
C GLU A 260 3.68 -30.79 2.13
N VAL A 261 4.19 -31.57 1.18
CA VAL A 261 3.43 -32.17 0.07
C VAL A 261 3.32 -33.68 0.22
N VAL A 262 2.12 -34.19 -0.04
CA VAL A 262 1.81 -35.63 0.08
C VAL A 262 1.89 -36.28 -1.30
N VAL A 263 2.83 -37.22 -1.47
CA VAL A 263 3.08 -37.86 -2.77
C VAL A 263 2.20 -39.11 -2.93
N LYS A 264 1.00 -38.93 -3.52
CA LYS A 264 -0.02 -39.98 -3.74
C LYS A 264 0.50 -41.33 -4.27
N ALA A 265 1.56 -41.33 -5.09
CA ALA A 265 2.21 -42.54 -5.61
C ALA A 265 3.22 -43.17 -4.62
N GLY A 266 2.77 -43.50 -3.40
CA GLY A 266 3.54 -44.29 -2.42
C GLY A 266 4.71 -43.57 -1.73
N GLY A 267 4.81 -42.24 -1.84
CA GLY A 267 5.86 -41.46 -1.17
C GLY A 267 5.35 -40.80 0.11
N GLY A 268 6.11 -40.90 1.19
CA GLY A 268 5.83 -40.17 2.42
C GLY A 268 5.82 -38.65 2.22
N LYS A 269 5.37 -37.93 3.26
CA LYS A 269 5.42 -36.47 3.35
C LYS A 269 6.80 -35.94 2.95
N LYS A 270 6.83 -34.92 2.09
CA LYS A 270 8.04 -34.20 1.70
C LYS A 270 7.90 -32.72 1.98
N THR A 271 8.92 -32.11 2.55
CA THR A 271 9.01 -30.64 2.64
C THR A 271 9.68 -30.06 1.41
N GLY A 272 9.24 -28.90 0.96
CA GLY A 272 9.95 -28.08 -0.03
C GLY A 272 9.41 -26.66 -0.08
N ARG A 273 9.82 -25.88 -1.08
CA ARG A 273 9.41 -24.47 -1.23
C ARG A 273 8.55 -24.24 -2.47
N VAL A 274 7.53 -23.40 -2.34
CA VAL A 274 6.69 -22.94 -3.46
C VAL A 274 7.51 -22.09 -4.42
N THR A 275 7.81 -22.60 -5.62
CA THR A 275 8.50 -21.84 -6.68
C THR A 275 7.52 -21.17 -7.65
N LYS A 276 6.26 -21.60 -7.64
CA LYS A 276 5.17 -20.97 -8.38
C LYS A 276 3.84 -21.27 -7.70
N ALA A 277 3.15 -20.21 -7.28
CA ALA A 277 1.77 -20.26 -6.81
C ALA A 277 0.82 -20.18 -8.02
N VAL A 278 0.03 -21.22 -8.24
CA VAL A 278 -1.08 -21.23 -9.19
C VAL A 278 -2.31 -21.76 -8.43
N PRO A 279 -3.54 -21.26 -8.63
CA PRO A 279 -4.69 -21.60 -7.77
C PRO A 279 -5.08 -23.09 -7.64
N LEU A 280 -4.44 -23.99 -8.39
CA LEU A 280 -4.63 -25.45 -8.37
C LEU A 280 -3.34 -26.26 -8.16
N TYR A 281 -2.17 -25.60 -8.16
CA TYR A 281 -0.87 -26.26 -8.10
C TYR A 281 0.19 -25.42 -7.40
N VAL A 282 0.94 -26.08 -6.53
CA VAL A 282 2.18 -25.56 -5.98
C VAL A 282 3.34 -26.26 -6.68
N ALA A 283 4.14 -25.52 -7.43
CA ALA A 283 5.43 -26.03 -7.87
C ALA A 283 6.37 -26.09 -6.66
N VAL A 284 6.83 -27.28 -6.26
CA VAL A 284 7.72 -27.46 -5.11
C VAL A 284 9.09 -27.94 -5.57
N ASP A 285 10.12 -27.17 -5.20
CA ASP A 285 11.50 -27.65 -5.21
C ASP A 285 11.79 -28.44 -3.93
N ASP A 286 12.23 -29.68 -4.12
CA ASP A 286 12.75 -30.62 -3.13
C ASP A 286 14.28 -30.55 -3.19
N GLU A 287 14.97 -30.72 -2.05
CA GLU A 287 16.45 -30.69 -1.94
C GLU A 287 17.18 -31.59 -2.95
N ARG A 288 16.47 -32.55 -3.56
CA ARG A 288 17.01 -33.49 -4.55
C ARG A 288 16.61 -33.22 -6.01
N ASN A 289 15.78 -32.22 -6.30
CA ASN A 289 15.36 -31.85 -7.66
C ASN A 289 14.92 -30.38 -7.75
N SER A 290 15.79 -29.53 -8.30
CA SER A 290 15.55 -28.11 -8.63
C SER A 290 14.76 -27.93 -9.93
N GLY A 291 13.62 -28.63 -10.05
CA GLY A 291 12.87 -28.76 -11.31
C GLY A 291 11.38 -28.47 -11.18
N GLY A 292 10.91 -27.98 -10.03
CA GLY A 292 9.54 -27.56 -9.78
C GLY A 292 8.46 -28.59 -10.15
N ARG A 293 8.23 -29.60 -9.31
CA ARG A 293 7.08 -30.51 -9.52
C ARG A 293 5.79 -29.88 -9.03
N LEU A 294 4.72 -29.96 -9.81
CA LEU A 294 3.38 -29.50 -9.42
C LEU A 294 2.73 -30.50 -8.47
N TYR A 295 2.32 -30.03 -7.29
CA TYR A 295 1.57 -30.80 -6.29
C TYR A 295 0.20 -30.19 -6.04
N GLN A 296 -0.79 -31.05 -5.77
CA GLN A 296 -2.20 -30.69 -5.59
C GLN A 296 -2.68 -30.86 -4.13
N ASP A 297 -2.05 -31.74 -3.35
CA ASP A 297 -2.25 -31.84 -1.90
C ASP A 297 -1.02 -31.25 -1.19
N VAL A 298 -1.20 -30.03 -0.70
CA VAL A 298 -0.17 -29.17 -0.12
C VAL A 298 -0.69 -28.69 1.23
N THR A 299 0.09 -28.86 2.28
CA THR A 299 -0.19 -28.30 3.62
C THR A 299 0.96 -27.38 4.01
N HIS A 300 0.69 -26.23 4.62
CA HIS A 300 1.76 -25.34 5.10
C HIS A 300 2.65 -26.07 6.12
N ASP A 301 3.97 -25.91 5.98
CA ASP A 301 4.88 -26.18 7.09
C ASP A 301 4.94 -24.91 7.95
N GLU A 302 4.24 -24.92 9.08
CA GLU A 302 4.15 -23.79 10.01
C GLU A 302 5.50 -23.34 10.59
N ARG A 303 6.59 -24.06 10.30
CA ARG A 303 7.96 -23.79 10.77
C ARG A 303 8.80 -22.89 9.85
N GLY A 304 8.20 -22.21 8.87
CA GLY A 304 8.88 -21.10 8.19
C GLY A 304 9.14 -19.93 9.16
N PRO A 305 10.07 -19.01 8.86
CA PRO A 305 10.23 -17.75 9.61
C PRO A 305 9.04 -16.80 9.38
N ARG A 306 7.85 -17.21 9.83
CA ARG A 306 6.63 -16.41 9.88
C ARG A 306 6.76 -15.43 11.05
N GLY A 307 6.67 -14.14 10.78
CA GLY A 307 6.74 -13.07 11.79
C GLY A 307 7.51 -11.85 11.32
N PHE A 308 8.61 -12.06 10.58
CA PHE A 308 9.47 -10.99 10.10
C PHE A 308 8.84 -10.18 8.98
N LYS A 309 8.97 -8.86 9.08
CA LYS A 309 8.58 -7.87 8.08
C LYS A 309 9.82 -7.10 7.60
N VAL A 310 9.73 -6.60 6.37
CA VAL A 310 10.70 -5.67 5.80
C VAL A 310 10.83 -4.45 6.71
N GLY A 311 12.04 -4.15 7.16
CA GLY A 311 12.35 -3.09 8.13
C GLY A 311 12.50 -3.55 9.59
N ASP A 312 12.11 -4.78 9.95
CA ASP A 312 12.27 -5.31 11.30
C ASP A 312 13.74 -5.39 11.73
N LYS A 313 14.01 -5.01 12.98
CA LYS A 313 15.32 -5.22 13.60
C LYS A 313 15.46 -6.66 14.07
N VAL A 314 16.60 -7.26 13.75
CA VAL A 314 16.90 -8.66 14.03
C VAL A 314 18.33 -8.87 14.50
N LYS A 315 18.54 -9.98 15.20
CA LYS A 315 19.87 -10.56 15.39
C LYS A 315 20.04 -11.73 14.43
N VAL A 316 21.18 -11.80 13.78
CA VAL A 316 21.51 -12.84 12.81
C VAL A 316 22.84 -13.52 13.12
N LYS A 317 22.92 -14.80 12.74
CA LYS A 317 24.13 -15.60 12.93
C LYS A 317 24.25 -16.66 11.84
N ASN A 318 25.47 -16.83 11.34
CA ASN A 318 25.89 -17.95 10.49
C ASN A 318 26.78 -18.90 11.30
N LYS A 319 26.88 -20.17 10.86
CA LYS A 319 27.78 -21.17 11.49
C LYS A 319 29.23 -20.70 11.67
N ASP A 320 29.73 -19.89 10.74
CA ASP A 320 31.10 -19.36 10.78
C ASP A 320 31.23 -18.06 11.61
N MET A 321 30.11 -17.47 12.05
CA MET A 321 30.10 -16.28 12.91
C MET A 321 30.21 -16.69 14.38
N LYS A 322 31.27 -16.22 15.03
CA LYS A 322 31.51 -16.44 16.46
C LYS A 322 30.43 -15.79 17.32
N ASP A 323 30.05 -14.58 16.98
CA ASP A 323 29.15 -13.70 17.73
C ASP A 323 27.94 -13.33 16.84
N TRP A 324 26.82 -12.96 17.47
CA TRP A 324 25.62 -12.47 16.75
C TRP A 324 25.88 -11.07 16.18
N ALA A 325 25.36 -10.78 14.99
CA ALA A 325 25.29 -9.43 14.44
C ALA A 325 23.86 -8.89 14.53
N ASN A 326 23.71 -7.59 14.79
CA ASN A 326 22.44 -6.91 14.57
C ASN A 326 22.28 -6.58 13.08
N GLY A 327 21.03 -6.48 12.62
CA GLY A 327 20.71 -6.02 11.29
C GLY A 327 19.22 -5.73 11.10
N ILE A 328 18.87 -5.38 9.87
CA ILE A 328 17.51 -5.02 9.44
C ILE A 328 17.08 -5.97 8.31
N VAL A 329 15.85 -6.50 8.40
CA VAL A 329 15.27 -7.35 7.36
C VAL A 329 15.07 -6.56 6.07
N ALA A 330 15.83 -6.89 5.03
CA ALA A 330 15.83 -6.23 3.73
C ALA A 330 14.91 -6.93 2.69
N GLU A 331 14.56 -8.18 2.92
CA GLU A 331 13.52 -8.89 2.17
C GLU A 331 12.94 -9.91 3.16
N ALA A 332 11.62 -9.96 3.31
CA ALA A 332 11.01 -10.90 4.26
C ALA A 332 11.08 -12.35 3.73
N TRP A 333 10.92 -12.53 2.42
CA TRP A 333 10.90 -13.82 1.73
C TRP A 333 11.54 -13.74 0.34
N PRO A 334 12.76 -14.29 0.13
CA PRO A 334 13.60 -14.95 1.13
C PRO A 334 14.03 -13.98 2.24
N LEU A 335 14.30 -14.49 3.45
CA LEU A 335 14.69 -13.66 4.59
C LEU A 335 16.13 -13.16 4.42
N TYR A 336 16.29 -12.03 3.72
CA TYR A 336 17.56 -11.31 3.60
C TYR A 336 17.67 -10.24 4.69
N VAL A 337 18.85 -10.13 5.29
CA VAL A 337 19.15 -9.15 6.34
C VAL A 337 20.38 -8.34 5.96
N VAL A 338 20.33 -7.03 6.13
CA VAL A 338 21.50 -6.13 6.05
C VAL A 338 21.99 -5.90 7.47
N THR A 339 23.22 -6.31 7.78
CA THR A 339 23.80 -6.14 9.13
C THR A 339 24.51 -4.81 9.29
N ASP A 340 24.42 -4.22 10.49
CA ASP A 340 25.01 -2.92 10.85
C ASP A 340 26.53 -2.80 10.57
N ASN A 341 27.21 -3.94 10.49
CA ASN A 341 28.66 -4.04 10.30
C ASN A 341 29.09 -4.66 8.96
N ASP A 342 28.23 -4.75 7.93
CA ASP A 342 28.71 -5.15 6.59
C ASP A 342 29.36 -3.94 5.89
N PRO A 343 30.69 -3.92 5.68
CA PRO A 343 31.36 -2.81 5.02
C PRO A 343 31.16 -2.84 3.49
N TYR A 344 30.50 -3.86 2.95
CA TYR A 344 30.14 -3.95 1.55
C TYR A 344 28.68 -3.52 1.37
N ASP A 345 28.47 -2.53 0.49
CA ASP A 345 27.16 -2.01 0.07
C ASP A 345 26.38 -3.05 -0.76
N ASN A 346 26.04 -4.16 -0.10
CA ASN A 346 25.11 -5.16 -0.58
C ASN A 346 23.73 -4.77 -0.06
N SER A 347 23.16 -3.71 -0.65
CA SER A 347 21.78 -3.22 -0.41
C SER A 347 20.67 -4.28 -0.49
N ARG A 348 20.98 -5.49 -0.98
CA ARG A 348 20.11 -6.66 -1.03
C ARG A 348 20.15 -7.58 0.21
N GLY A 349 21.07 -7.33 1.14
CA GLY A 349 21.30 -8.15 2.33
C GLY A 349 21.90 -9.53 2.05
N SER A 350 22.12 -10.29 3.12
CA SER A 350 22.60 -11.68 3.11
C SER A 350 21.57 -12.63 3.73
N LEU A 351 21.62 -13.91 3.34
CA LEU A 351 20.89 -14.98 4.04
C LEU A 351 21.68 -15.43 5.27
N TYR A 352 20.97 -15.77 6.35
CA TYR A 352 21.57 -16.25 7.59
C TYR A 352 20.99 -17.59 8.05
N ASP A 353 21.82 -18.41 8.71
CA ASP A 353 21.41 -19.71 9.28
C ASP A 353 20.37 -19.55 10.41
N GLU A 354 20.58 -18.57 11.29
CA GLU A 354 19.76 -18.26 12.46
C GLU A 354 19.37 -16.77 12.45
N VAL A 355 18.09 -16.48 12.70
CA VAL A 355 17.54 -15.12 12.79
C VAL A 355 16.56 -15.03 13.96
N GLU A 356 16.76 -14.07 14.85
CA GLU A 356 15.90 -13.76 15.99
C GLU A 356 15.37 -12.33 15.88
N HIS A 357 14.10 -12.10 16.23
CA HIS A 357 13.57 -10.74 16.38
C HIS A 357 14.29 -10.02 17.53
N LEU A 358 14.62 -8.75 17.31
CA LEU A 358 14.82 -7.82 18.43
C LEU A 358 13.44 -7.30 18.87
N GLU A 359 13.25 -7.07 20.17
CA GLU A 359 12.01 -6.47 20.70
C GLU A 359 11.84 -4.99 20.30
N GLU A 360 12.88 -4.39 19.70
CA GLU A 360 12.82 -3.09 19.07
C GLU A 360 12.01 -3.14 17.77
N ARG A 361 10.97 -2.31 17.67
CA ARG A 361 10.22 -2.10 16.43
C ARG A 361 11.18 -1.71 15.29
N GLY A 362 10.92 -2.23 14.10
CA GLY A 362 11.60 -1.84 12.86
C GLY A 362 11.35 -0.39 12.43
N PHE A 363 12.21 0.12 11.56
CA PHE A 363 12.06 1.46 10.98
C PHE A 363 10.94 1.49 9.94
N ALA A 364 9.98 2.40 10.08
CA ALA A 364 8.95 2.69 9.08
C ALA A 364 9.19 4.03 8.38
N VAL A 365 8.65 4.19 7.16
CA VAL A 365 8.73 5.48 6.43
C VAL A 365 7.96 6.55 7.20
N GLY A 366 8.62 7.68 7.47
CA GLY A 366 8.13 8.75 8.33
C GLY A 366 8.68 8.72 9.76
N ASP A 367 9.27 7.61 10.21
CA ASP A 367 9.85 7.52 11.56
C ASP A 367 11.00 8.53 11.74
N ARG A 368 11.06 9.13 12.93
CA ARG A 368 12.11 10.07 13.35
C ARG A 368 13.29 9.31 13.93
N VAL A 369 14.48 9.63 13.42
CA VAL A 369 15.70 8.89 13.74
C VAL A 369 16.88 9.82 14.00
N ARG A 370 17.82 9.31 14.80
CA ARG A 370 19.07 9.97 15.16
C ARG A 370 20.19 9.36 14.34
N ILE A 371 20.72 10.17 13.43
CA ILE A 371 21.88 9.88 12.58
C ILE A 371 23.13 10.17 13.42
N LYS A 372 23.92 9.14 13.71
CA LYS A 372 25.24 9.26 14.33
C LYS A 372 26.33 8.91 13.32
N ASP A 373 27.21 9.88 13.11
CA ASP A 373 28.43 9.78 12.32
C ASP A 373 29.63 10.16 13.23
N GLN A 374 30.86 9.85 12.84
CA GLN A 374 32.08 10.02 13.65
C GLN A 374 32.28 11.46 14.18
N HIS A 375 31.66 12.44 13.53
CA HIS A 375 31.83 13.87 13.81
C HIS A 375 30.51 14.64 13.96
N THR A 376 29.34 14.02 13.72
CA THR A 376 28.04 14.71 13.76
C THR A 376 26.93 13.81 14.29
N GLU A 377 26.14 14.33 15.23
CA GLU A 377 24.83 13.80 15.60
C GLU A 377 23.76 14.74 15.01
N ALA A 378 22.77 14.18 14.31
CA ALA A 378 21.69 14.94 13.68
C ALA A 378 20.38 14.14 13.65
N ASN A 379 19.25 14.84 13.60
CA ASN A 379 17.96 14.20 13.38
C ASN A 379 17.70 14.02 11.87
N GLY A 380 16.86 13.06 11.53
CA GLY A 380 16.38 12.85 10.17
C GLY A 380 15.07 12.06 10.13
N THR A 381 14.52 11.93 8.93
CA THR A 381 13.30 11.15 8.67
C THR A 381 13.64 9.95 7.77
N VAL A 382 13.14 8.77 8.12
CA VAL A 382 13.21 7.58 7.27
C VAL A 382 12.35 7.81 6.03
N THR A 383 12.97 7.75 4.85
CA THR A 383 12.27 7.95 3.56
C THR A 383 12.04 6.67 2.80
N GLN A 384 12.85 5.65 3.08
CA GLN A 384 12.67 4.27 2.65
C GLN A 384 13.16 3.37 3.78
N ALA A 385 12.34 2.43 4.23
CA ALA A 385 12.75 1.51 5.30
C ALA A 385 13.85 0.54 4.83
N VAL A 386 13.83 0.16 3.55
CA VAL A 386 14.66 -0.91 2.99
C VAL A 386 15.01 -0.69 1.50
N PRO A 387 16.31 -0.69 1.12
CA PRO A 387 17.42 -0.36 2.02
C PRO A 387 17.12 0.93 2.80
N LEU A 388 17.65 1.03 4.02
CA LEU A 388 17.31 2.11 4.94
C LEU A 388 17.87 3.45 4.46
N HIS A 389 17.06 4.24 3.74
CA HIS A 389 17.41 5.60 3.36
C HIS A 389 16.80 6.58 4.35
N VAL A 390 17.67 7.40 4.94
CA VAL A 390 17.29 8.49 5.84
C VAL A 390 17.74 9.81 5.21
N ILE A 391 16.83 10.78 5.18
CA ILE A 391 17.17 12.18 4.86
C ILE A 391 17.39 12.91 6.17
N GLN A 392 18.60 13.46 6.34
CA GLN A 392 18.92 14.33 7.46
C GLN A 392 18.11 15.62 7.38
N ASP A 393 17.65 16.13 8.53
CA ASP A 393 16.98 17.43 8.62
C ASP A 393 17.83 18.51 7.92
N GLY A 394 17.18 19.32 7.08
CA GLY A 394 17.83 20.37 6.30
C GLY A 394 18.46 19.92 4.98
N GLN A 395 18.35 18.65 4.59
CA GLN A 395 18.85 18.12 3.32
C GLN A 395 17.72 17.60 2.40
N VAL A 396 18.00 17.51 1.09
CA VAL A 396 17.07 16.93 0.08
C VAL A 396 17.43 15.50 -0.34
N ASN A 397 18.69 15.11 -0.13
CA ASN A 397 19.21 13.82 -0.57
C ASN A 397 19.38 12.91 0.65
N ALA A 398 19.15 11.61 0.49
CA ALA A 398 19.47 10.63 1.51
C ALA A 398 20.98 10.57 1.73
N LYS A 399 21.40 10.19 2.94
CA LYS A 399 22.78 9.74 3.17
C LYS A 399 22.84 8.24 2.96
N ASP A 400 23.51 7.81 1.90
CA ASP A 400 23.67 6.38 1.58
C ASP A 400 24.71 5.68 2.49
N ASN A 401 25.46 6.44 3.29
CA ASN A 401 26.47 5.92 4.22
C ASN A 401 26.28 6.54 5.62
N VAL A 402 25.33 6.02 6.40
CA VAL A 402 25.18 6.37 7.82
C VAL A 402 25.73 5.22 8.68
N LEU A 403 26.69 5.53 9.55
CA LEU A 403 27.37 4.52 10.38
C LEU A 403 26.49 3.97 11.51
N GLN A 404 25.58 4.78 12.05
CA GLN A 404 24.66 4.35 13.11
C GLN A 404 23.36 5.16 13.05
N ILE A 405 22.22 4.45 13.06
CA ILE A 405 20.87 5.03 13.10
C ILE A 405 20.16 4.51 14.34
N GLU A 406 19.72 5.41 15.21
CA GLU A 406 18.93 5.08 16.39
C GLU A 406 17.49 5.59 16.22
N HIS A 407 16.50 4.84 16.72
CA HIS A 407 15.14 5.38 16.86
C HIS A 407 15.17 6.53 17.87
N ILE A 408 14.38 7.56 17.60
CA ILE A 408 13.97 8.54 18.62
C ILE A 408 12.52 8.21 18.97
N GLU A 409 12.14 8.32 20.25
CA GLU A 409 10.73 8.24 20.70
C GLU A 409 9.94 9.54 20.35
N GLU A 410 10.21 10.10 19.17
CA GLU A 410 9.48 11.23 18.58
C GLU A 410 8.54 10.66 17.50
N GLU A 411 7.28 11.11 17.49
CA GLU A 411 6.33 10.71 16.46
C GLU A 411 6.73 11.29 15.09
N GLY A 412 6.27 10.64 14.01
CA GLY A 412 6.46 11.18 12.66
C GLY A 412 5.70 12.50 12.49
N PHE A 413 6.28 13.47 11.78
CA PHE A 413 5.60 14.73 11.49
C PHE A 413 4.41 14.55 10.54
N GLU A 414 3.33 15.30 10.72
CA GLU A 414 2.18 15.31 9.81
C GLU A 414 2.07 16.59 8.97
N PRO A 415 1.63 16.54 7.69
CA PRO A 415 1.30 17.74 6.93
C PRO A 415 0.22 18.60 7.60
N GLY A 416 0.53 19.86 7.87
CA GLY A 416 -0.30 20.80 8.64
C GLY A 416 0.08 20.94 10.12
N GLU A 417 0.98 20.11 10.63
CA GLU A 417 1.45 20.18 12.01
C GLU A 417 2.28 21.45 12.29
N ARG A 418 2.22 21.93 13.54
CA ARG A 418 3.00 23.07 14.03
C ARG A 418 4.34 22.61 14.60
N VAL A 419 5.41 23.24 14.12
CA VAL A 419 6.79 22.88 14.48
C VAL A 419 7.61 24.13 14.80
N ARG A 420 8.68 23.94 15.56
CA ARG A 420 9.75 24.94 15.70
C ARG A 420 10.92 24.55 14.80
N VAL A 421 11.44 25.51 14.06
CA VAL A 421 12.55 25.33 13.13
C VAL A 421 13.68 26.33 13.37
N LYS A 422 14.91 25.89 13.14
CA LYS A 422 16.09 26.76 13.03
C LYS A 422 17.05 26.23 11.95
N ALA A 423 17.68 27.13 11.20
CA ALA A 423 18.52 26.74 10.06
C ALA A 423 19.93 26.28 10.49
N LYS A 424 20.42 26.81 11.61
CA LYS A 424 21.66 26.40 12.29
C LYS A 424 21.42 26.28 13.78
N GLU A 425 22.32 25.58 14.48
CA GLU A 425 22.24 25.39 15.93
C GLU A 425 22.18 26.71 16.71
N THR A 426 22.92 27.72 16.25
CA THR A 426 23.02 29.06 16.84
C THR A 426 21.84 29.99 16.55
N ASP A 427 20.97 29.64 15.60
CA ASP A 427 19.87 30.51 15.20
C ASP A 427 18.72 30.42 16.22
N PRO A 428 17.97 31.52 16.46
CA PRO A 428 16.76 31.47 17.27
C PRO A 428 15.70 30.58 16.60
N TRP A 429 14.97 29.82 17.42
CA TRP A 429 13.80 29.07 16.97
C TRP A 429 12.75 30.01 16.37
N ALA A 430 12.16 29.60 15.25
CA ALA A 430 10.99 30.22 14.64
C ALA A 430 9.85 29.20 14.54
N GLY A 431 8.61 29.69 14.54
CA GLY A 431 7.45 28.85 14.22
C GLY A 431 7.43 28.47 12.74
N GLY A 432 6.77 27.36 12.43
CA GLY A 432 6.49 26.94 11.07
C GLY A 432 5.41 25.85 11.04
N THR A 433 4.95 25.55 9.82
CA THR A 433 3.95 24.51 9.58
C THR A 433 4.50 23.48 8.60
N VAL A 434 4.42 22.19 8.96
CA VAL A 434 4.86 21.08 8.12
C VAL A 434 4.07 21.07 6.81
N LYS A 435 4.79 21.03 5.70
CA LYS A 435 4.24 21.00 4.33
C LYS A 435 4.13 19.58 3.80
N GLN A 436 5.16 18.80 4.08
CA GLN A 436 5.36 17.42 3.65
C GLN A 436 6.27 16.77 4.68
N ALA A 437 5.94 15.55 5.11
CA ALA A 437 6.68 14.84 6.15
C ALA A 437 7.93 14.12 5.61
N VAL A 438 7.86 13.65 4.36
CA VAL A 438 8.87 12.78 3.74
C VAL A 438 9.14 13.25 2.29
N PRO A 439 10.30 13.84 1.98
CA PRO A 439 11.21 14.49 2.93
C PRO A 439 10.52 15.64 3.69
N LEU A 440 11.11 16.01 4.83
CA LEU A 440 10.55 17.00 5.74
C LEU A 440 10.72 18.43 5.19
N TYR A 441 9.64 18.99 4.63
CA TYR A 441 9.55 20.40 4.25
C TYR A 441 8.70 21.17 5.26
N VAL A 442 9.16 22.37 5.66
CA VAL A 442 8.43 23.24 6.58
C VAL A 442 8.28 24.63 5.98
N ALA A 443 7.04 25.14 5.97
CA ALA A 443 6.78 26.55 5.71
C ALA A 443 7.00 27.33 7.01
N LYS A 444 8.14 28.00 7.13
CA LYS A 444 8.44 28.89 8.27
C LYS A 444 7.51 30.09 8.28
N ASP A 445 7.03 30.46 9.47
CA ASP A 445 6.11 31.58 9.66
C ASP A 445 6.71 32.88 9.12
N GLY A 446 5.89 33.66 8.41
CA GLY A 446 6.29 34.94 7.79
C GLY A 446 7.24 34.85 6.59
N GLN A 447 7.63 33.65 6.15
CA GLN A 447 8.46 33.45 4.95
C GLN A 447 7.59 33.10 3.74
N SER A 448 7.79 33.79 2.61
CA SER A 448 7.00 33.60 1.37
C SER A 448 7.38 32.36 0.56
N ASP A 449 8.57 31.80 0.81
CA ASP A 449 8.98 30.52 0.26
C ASP A 449 8.48 29.39 1.18
N PRO A 450 7.53 28.54 0.73
CA PRO A 450 6.96 27.48 1.54
C PRO A 450 7.83 26.21 1.60
N TRP A 451 8.94 26.13 0.88
CA TRP A 451 9.77 24.91 0.74
C TRP A 451 11.07 24.97 1.55
N GLY A 452 11.00 25.59 2.73
CA GLY A 452 12.14 25.71 3.64
C GLY A 452 12.60 24.35 4.19
N LEU A 453 13.89 24.09 4.03
CA LEU A 453 14.61 22.99 4.67
C LEU A 453 15.38 23.56 5.86
N TYR A 454 15.23 22.94 7.04
CA TYR A 454 15.84 23.41 8.28
C TYR A 454 16.60 22.27 8.94
N ALA A 455 17.85 22.54 9.35
CA ALA A 455 18.74 21.54 9.96
C ALA A 455 18.26 21.01 11.31
N HIS A 456 17.29 21.69 11.93
CA HIS A 456 16.65 21.27 13.16
C HIS A 456 15.15 21.56 13.07
N VAL A 457 14.33 20.52 13.19
CA VAL A 457 12.87 20.60 13.32
C VAL A 457 12.47 19.84 14.58
N VAL A 458 11.62 20.44 15.41
CA VAL A 458 11.00 19.79 16.58
C VAL A 458 9.51 20.11 16.63
N HIS A 459 8.72 19.20 17.20
CA HIS A 459 7.30 19.46 17.48
C HIS A 459 7.16 20.75 18.32
N ALA A 460 6.12 21.53 18.01
CA ALA A 460 5.68 22.59 18.90
C ALA A 460 4.56 22.05 19.79
N ASP A 461 4.50 22.49 21.05
CA ASP A 461 3.36 22.23 21.95
C ASP A 461 2.08 22.99 21.53
N GLU A 462 1.99 23.36 20.24
CA GLU A 462 0.90 24.10 19.61
C GLU A 462 -0.02 23.12 18.87
N ALA A 463 -1.29 23.07 19.26
CA ALA A 463 -2.27 22.28 18.52
C ALA A 463 -2.34 22.73 17.05
N ARG A 464 -2.43 21.75 16.13
CA ARG A 464 -2.62 21.92 14.68
C ARG A 464 -3.60 23.05 14.36
N ILE A 465 -3.19 23.94 13.47
CA ILE A 465 -3.99 25.08 13.01
C ILE A 465 -4.72 24.68 11.73
N GLU A 466 -6.04 24.84 11.73
CA GLU A 466 -6.95 24.49 10.63
C GLU A 466 -7.40 25.75 9.88
N VAL A 467 -8.09 25.59 8.74
CA VAL A 467 -8.82 26.70 8.11
C VAL A 467 -9.98 27.08 9.03
N ASP A 468 -10.35 28.37 9.04
CA ASP A 468 -11.34 28.99 9.92
C ASP A 468 -10.98 29.04 11.42
N ASP A 469 -9.78 28.56 11.82
CA ASP A 469 -9.29 28.76 13.18
C ASP A 469 -9.11 30.24 13.53
N ARG A 470 -9.39 30.56 14.79
CA ARG A 470 -9.18 31.90 15.35
C ARG A 470 -7.80 32.01 15.99
N VAL A 471 -6.99 32.88 15.42
CA VAL A 471 -5.58 33.07 15.79
C VAL A 471 -5.30 34.53 16.13
N GLU A 472 -4.23 34.75 16.85
CA GLU A 472 -3.60 36.06 17.01
C GLU A 472 -2.30 36.09 16.21
N VAL A 473 -2.04 37.21 15.52
CA VAL A 473 -0.84 37.43 14.70
C VAL A 473 -0.14 38.74 15.05
N LYS A 474 1.16 38.82 14.82
CA LYS A 474 1.93 40.08 14.84
C LYS A 474 3.07 40.04 13.81
N VAL A 475 3.48 41.22 13.31
CA VAL A 475 4.51 41.34 12.26
C VAL A 475 5.91 41.39 12.83
N LYS A 476 6.08 42.02 14.00
CA LYS A 476 7.34 42.07 14.75
C LYS A 476 7.09 41.70 16.21
N GLU A 477 8.15 41.28 16.90
CA GLU A 477 8.06 40.87 18.31
C GLU A 477 7.49 41.95 19.23
N ALA A 478 7.78 43.23 18.93
CA ALA A 478 7.31 44.40 19.68
C ALA A 478 5.90 44.89 19.31
N ASP A 479 5.29 44.36 18.25
CA ASP A 479 3.94 44.78 17.83
C ASP A 479 2.87 44.17 18.75
N LYS A 480 1.71 44.83 18.83
CA LYS A 480 0.54 44.26 19.51
C LYS A 480 -0.02 43.10 18.68
N TRP A 481 -0.47 42.05 19.35
CA TRP A 481 -1.24 40.97 18.72
C TRP A 481 -2.55 41.52 18.13
N ALA A 482 -2.83 41.13 16.89
CA ALA A 482 -4.09 41.38 16.20
C ALA A 482 -4.82 40.05 15.99
N ALA A 483 -6.13 40.01 16.24
CA ALA A 483 -6.93 38.82 16.03
C ALA A 483 -7.25 38.63 14.54
N GLY A 484 -7.40 37.38 14.10
CA GLY A 484 -7.77 37.04 12.73
C GLY A 484 -8.26 35.61 12.57
N THR A 485 -8.71 35.30 11.36
CA THR A 485 -9.16 33.97 10.94
C THR A 485 -8.17 33.38 9.93
N VAL A 486 -7.83 32.11 10.09
CA VAL A 486 -6.95 31.39 9.16
C VAL A 486 -7.70 31.11 7.86
N VAL A 487 -7.22 31.67 6.75
CA VAL A 487 -7.81 31.44 5.40
C VAL A 487 -7.08 30.35 4.62
N GLN A 488 -5.86 30.01 5.03
CA GLN A 488 -5.10 28.86 4.53
C GLN A 488 -4.12 28.44 5.62
N ALA A 489 -4.10 27.16 6.01
CA ALA A 489 -3.20 26.67 7.05
C ALA A 489 -1.73 26.49 6.57
N VAL A 490 -1.54 26.22 5.26
CA VAL A 490 -0.28 25.69 4.70
C VAL A 490 0.03 26.34 3.32
N PRO A 491 0.83 27.42 3.22
CA PRO A 491 1.47 28.13 4.32
C PRO A 491 0.41 28.98 5.05
N LEU A 492 0.74 29.43 6.26
CA LEU A 492 -0.24 30.01 7.17
C LEU A 492 -0.60 31.45 6.78
N TYR A 493 -1.71 31.61 6.05
CA TYR A 493 -2.32 32.90 5.74
C TYR A 493 -3.46 33.20 6.71
N VAL A 494 -3.45 34.43 7.24
CA VAL A 494 -4.46 34.92 8.18
C VAL A 494 -5.09 36.19 7.61
N ALA A 495 -6.43 36.23 7.63
CA ALA A 495 -7.20 37.45 7.44
C ALA A 495 -7.38 38.13 8.79
N VAL A 496 -6.78 39.31 8.97
CA VAL A 496 -6.81 40.05 10.24
C VAL A 496 -8.10 40.86 10.36
N ASP A 497 -8.71 40.84 11.55
CA ASP A 497 -9.96 41.54 11.83
C ASP A 497 -9.85 43.03 11.49
N GLY A 498 -10.85 43.57 10.80
CA GLY A 498 -10.89 44.97 10.35
C GLY A 498 -10.05 45.27 9.09
N HIS A 499 -9.27 44.32 8.58
CA HIS A 499 -8.50 44.47 7.33
C HIS A 499 -9.18 43.72 6.17
N SER A 500 -10.10 44.39 5.48
CA SER A 500 -10.99 43.78 4.47
C SER A 500 -10.32 43.19 3.23
N THR A 501 -9.04 43.49 2.96
CA THR A 501 -8.32 43.05 1.75
C THR A 501 -6.86 42.62 1.99
N GLN A 502 -6.42 42.54 3.26
CA GLN A 502 -5.04 42.14 3.58
C GLN A 502 -5.02 40.77 4.27
N TRP A 503 -4.74 39.74 3.48
CA TRP A 503 -4.32 38.44 3.99
C TRP A 503 -2.80 38.41 3.95
N GLY A 504 -2.17 38.07 5.07
CA GLY A 504 -0.72 38.14 5.24
C GLY A 504 -0.12 36.81 5.68
N LEU A 505 1.16 36.64 5.36
CA LEU A 505 2.04 35.71 6.07
C LEU A 505 2.59 36.46 7.29
N TYR A 506 2.36 35.93 8.49
CA TYR A 506 2.80 36.55 9.74
C TYR A 506 3.90 35.70 10.38
N PRO A 507 5.04 36.29 10.80
CA PRO A 507 6.16 35.56 11.42
C PRO A 507 5.89 35.11 12.85
N HIS A 508 4.81 35.60 13.46
CA HIS A 508 4.36 35.21 14.79
C HIS A 508 2.86 34.96 14.72
N VAL A 509 2.45 33.71 14.95
CA VAL A 509 1.05 33.29 15.03
C VAL A 509 0.87 32.46 16.30
N ARG A 510 -0.27 32.60 16.98
CA ARG A 510 -0.69 31.71 18.06
C ARG A 510 -2.19 31.45 18.02
N ARG A 511 -2.62 30.23 18.33
CA ARG A 511 -4.04 29.89 18.41
C ARG A 511 -4.68 30.59 19.62
N THR A 512 -5.87 31.16 19.43
CA THR A 512 -6.66 31.66 20.58
C THR A 512 -7.44 30.50 21.18
N ALA A 513 -7.50 30.40 22.51
CA ALA A 513 -8.16 29.29 23.22
C ALA A 513 -9.70 29.25 23.08
N LYS A 514 -10.28 30.10 22.23
CA LYS A 514 -11.71 30.14 21.93
C LYS A 514 -11.93 29.77 20.46
N LYS A 515 -12.35 28.53 20.19
CA LYS A 515 -13.14 28.26 18.99
C LYS A 515 -14.34 29.20 19.02
N SER A 516 -14.47 30.06 18.01
CA SER A 516 -15.70 30.86 17.87
C SER A 516 -16.88 29.90 17.68
N PRO A 517 -18.06 30.20 18.24
CA PRO A 517 -19.27 29.54 17.79
C PRO A 517 -19.40 29.79 16.28
N ALA A 518 -19.64 28.72 15.51
CA ALA A 518 -19.77 28.83 14.06
C ALA A 518 -20.92 29.78 13.72
N THR A 519 -20.59 30.96 13.18
CA THR A 519 -21.58 31.89 12.67
C THR A 519 -22.05 31.35 11.33
N LEU A 520 -23.17 30.62 11.34
CA LEU A 520 -23.92 30.30 10.13
C LEU A 520 -24.33 31.62 9.45
N VAL A 521 -23.92 31.80 8.20
CA VAL A 521 -24.24 32.93 7.31
C VAL A 521 -25.25 32.46 6.27
#